data_AF-A0A453ADM7-F1
#
_entry.id   AF-A0A453ADM7-F1
#
_cell.length_a   1.000
_cell.length_b   1.000
_cell.length_c   1.000
_cell.angle_alpha   90.00
_cell.angle_beta   90.00
_cell.angle_gamma   90.00
#
_symmetry.space_group_name_H-M   'P 1'
#
loop_
_entity.id
_entity.type
_entity.pdbx_description
1 polymer ?
#
loop_
_entity_poly.entity_id
_entity_poly.type
_entity_poly.pdbx_seq_one_letter_code
_entity_poly.pdbx_strand_id
1 'polypeptide(L)'
;MKRGENAIFTIPPELAYGEDGSPPVIPPNATLQFDVELLSWASVKDICKDGSIFKKILAEGEKWENPKDCDEVFVKYEARLEDGTLITKSDGIEFTVKEGHFCPAISKAVKTMKKNEKALLTVKPQYGFGEQGRPASRGEAAVPPNAMLQIDLQLVSWKTVTEIGNDKTILKKILQEGEGYDRPKDCSTVKVKLIGKLDDGTMFVKKGHDGEEPFEFKTDEDQVIEGLDKAVLSMKKGEVAFVTIPPEHAFGSDETKQDLAVVPPNTTVYYDVELVSFDKEKESWELKDNAEKIEAAAKKKDEGNVWFKMGKYARASKRYGKALDFIEYESSFNEEEKQLSKPLKVSCKLNKAACKLKLKDYKEAKNLCTEVIIVHRN
;
A
#
# COMPACT_ATOMS: atom_id res chain seq x y z
N MET A 1 -29.76 6.02 -25.08
CA MET A 1 -30.36 7.24 -24.52
C MET A 1 -29.50 7.79 -23.39
N LYS A 2 -29.34 9.10 -23.31
CA LYS A 2 -28.79 9.85 -22.16
C LYS A 2 -29.91 10.15 -21.16
N ARG A 3 -29.55 10.53 -19.92
CA ARG A 3 -30.55 10.95 -18.92
C ARG A 3 -31.34 12.16 -19.43
N GLY A 4 -32.67 12.08 -19.38
CA GLY A 4 -33.61 13.10 -19.88
C GLY A 4 -33.76 13.12 -21.41
N GLU A 5 -33.15 12.17 -22.13
CA GLU A 5 -33.35 12.04 -23.58
C GLU A 5 -34.76 11.51 -23.86
N ASN A 6 -35.44 12.15 -24.81
CA ASN A 6 -36.66 11.63 -25.42
C ASN A 6 -36.30 11.03 -26.78
N ALA A 7 -36.80 9.83 -27.05
CA ALA A 7 -36.59 9.14 -28.30
C ALA A 7 -37.85 8.39 -28.72
N ILE A 8 -38.17 8.48 -30.01
CA ILE A 8 -39.22 7.69 -30.63
C ILE A 8 -38.59 6.43 -31.21
N PHE A 9 -39.04 5.27 -30.75
CA PHE A 9 -38.64 3.97 -31.26
C PHE A 9 -39.73 3.39 -32.14
N THR A 10 -39.38 3.07 -33.39
CA THR A 10 -40.24 2.33 -34.31
C THR A 10 -39.78 0.87 -34.32
N ILE A 11 -40.58 -0.01 -33.70
CA ILE A 11 -40.28 -1.42 -33.53
C ILE A 11 -41.05 -2.22 -34.59
N PRO A 12 -40.36 -2.89 -35.52
CA PRO A 12 -41.01 -3.68 -36.55
C PRO A 12 -41.66 -4.93 -35.94
N PRO A 13 -42.63 -5.56 -36.62
CA PRO A 13 -43.46 -6.60 -36.03
C PRO A 13 -42.67 -7.82 -35.53
N GLU A 14 -41.55 -8.15 -36.16
CA GLU A 14 -40.70 -9.30 -35.82
C GLU A 14 -39.99 -9.13 -34.47
N LEU A 15 -39.87 -7.90 -33.98
CA LEU A 15 -39.35 -7.56 -32.64
C LEU A 15 -40.46 -7.16 -31.66
N ALA A 16 -41.72 -7.16 -32.10
CA ALA A 16 -42.90 -6.84 -31.31
C ALA A 16 -43.78 -8.09 -31.11
N TYR A 17 -45.03 -8.07 -31.56
CA TYR A 17 -46.01 -9.15 -31.36
C TYR A 17 -46.20 -10.07 -32.59
N GLY A 18 -45.38 -9.92 -33.64
CA GLY A 18 -45.36 -10.81 -34.80
C GLY A 18 -46.70 -10.96 -35.54
N GLU A 19 -46.85 -12.09 -36.25
CA GLU A 19 -48.05 -12.43 -37.03
C GLU A 19 -49.29 -12.67 -36.15
N ASP A 20 -49.10 -12.97 -34.86
CA ASP A 20 -50.22 -13.22 -33.95
C ASP A 20 -50.83 -11.93 -33.38
N GLY A 21 -50.03 -10.86 -33.28
CA GLY A 21 -50.45 -9.62 -32.62
C GLY A 21 -50.72 -9.80 -31.12
N SER A 22 -51.40 -8.84 -30.50
CA SER A 22 -51.93 -8.94 -29.13
C SER A 22 -53.35 -8.37 -29.09
N PRO A 23 -54.36 -9.16 -29.53
CA PRO A 23 -55.75 -8.74 -29.56
C PRO A 23 -56.30 -8.34 -28.17
N PRO A 24 -57.29 -7.44 -28.11
CA PRO A 24 -57.97 -6.78 -29.24
C PRO A 24 -57.23 -5.55 -29.78
N VAL A 25 -56.12 -5.14 -29.14
CA VAL A 25 -55.55 -3.79 -29.32
C VAL A 25 -54.46 -3.75 -30.38
N ILE A 26 -53.66 -4.80 -30.49
CA ILE A 26 -52.51 -4.84 -31.39
C ILE A 26 -52.79 -5.89 -32.47
N PRO A 27 -53.00 -5.49 -33.74
CA PRO A 27 -53.26 -6.46 -34.80
C PRO A 27 -52.00 -7.27 -35.15
N PRO A 28 -52.18 -8.45 -35.77
CA PRO A 28 -51.14 -9.14 -36.53
C PRO A 28 -50.25 -8.19 -37.34
N ASN A 29 -48.94 -8.41 -37.29
CA ASN A 29 -47.94 -7.68 -38.08
C ASN A 29 -47.92 -6.15 -37.86
N ALA A 30 -48.33 -5.69 -36.67
CA ALA A 30 -48.29 -4.26 -36.34
C ALA A 30 -46.86 -3.78 -36.03
N THR A 31 -46.43 -2.72 -36.71
CA THR A 31 -45.26 -1.92 -36.30
C THR A 31 -45.66 -1.04 -35.12
N LEU A 32 -44.90 -1.11 -34.02
CA LEU A 32 -45.17 -0.31 -32.83
C LEU A 32 -44.30 0.94 -32.81
N GLN A 33 -44.86 2.04 -32.32
CA GLN A 33 -44.13 3.27 -32.08
C GLN A 33 -44.20 3.60 -30.59
N PHE A 34 -43.05 3.72 -29.95
CA PHE A 34 -42.93 4.11 -28.54
C PHE A 34 -42.27 5.47 -28.45
N ASP A 35 -42.93 6.41 -27.79
CA ASP A 35 -42.30 7.66 -27.34
C ASP A 35 -41.76 7.43 -25.92
N VAL A 36 -40.43 7.45 -25.77
CA VAL A 36 -39.75 7.02 -24.55
C VAL A 36 -38.88 8.15 -24.02
N GLU A 37 -39.04 8.47 -22.73
CA GLU A 37 -38.16 9.35 -21.97
C GLU A 37 -37.29 8.55 -20.99
N LEU A 38 -35.96 8.71 -21.05
CA LEU A 38 -35.06 8.07 -20.09
C LEU A 38 -34.88 8.92 -18.82
N LEU A 39 -35.72 8.71 -17.81
CA LEU A 39 -35.71 9.49 -16.57
C LEU A 39 -34.46 9.25 -15.69
N SER A 40 -34.13 7.98 -15.45
CA SER A 40 -32.97 7.55 -14.65
C SER A 40 -32.70 6.06 -14.84
N TRP A 41 -31.54 5.59 -14.39
CA TRP A 41 -31.21 4.17 -14.26
C TRP A 41 -30.45 3.95 -12.96
N ALA A 42 -30.54 2.73 -12.41
CA ALA A 42 -29.64 2.28 -11.36
C ALA A 42 -28.61 1.35 -11.98
N SER A 43 -27.32 1.62 -11.75
CA SER A 43 -26.26 0.72 -12.21
C SER A 43 -26.28 -0.56 -11.37
N VAL A 44 -26.66 -1.67 -11.99
CA VAL A 44 -26.55 -3.02 -11.42
C VAL A 44 -25.33 -3.69 -12.03
N LYS A 45 -24.37 -4.07 -11.19
CA LYS A 45 -23.14 -4.73 -11.61
C LYS A 45 -23.11 -6.14 -11.05
N ASP A 46 -22.91 -7.14 -11.91
CA ASP A 46 -22.47 -8.46 -11.47
C ASP A 46 -20.98 -8.38 -11.13
N ILE A 47 -20.67 -8.29 -9.82
CA ILE A 47 -19.29 -8.07 -9.37
C ILE A 47 -18.45 -9.34 -9.40
N CYS A 48 -19.08 -10.51 -9.51
CA CYS A 48 -18.41 -11.81 -9.59
C CYS A 48 -18.35 -12.35 -11.04
N LYS A 49 -19.15 -11.78 -11.96
CA LYS A 49 -19.27 -12.19 -13.38
C LYS A 49 -19.83 -13.61 -13.55
N ASP A 50 -20.52 -14.12 -12.55
CA ASP A 50 -21.12 -15.46 -12.47
C ASP A 50 -22.60 -15.39 -12.00
N GLY A 51 -23.14 -14.18 -11.86
CA GLY A 51 -24.46 -13.89 -11.33
C GLY A 51 -24.62 -14.21 -9.84
N SER A 52 -23.53 -14.34 -9.09
CA SER A 52 -23.57 -14.66 -7.66
C SER A 52 -23.78 -13.45 -6.76
N ILE A 53 -23.27 -12.28 -7.15
CA ILE A 53 -23.49 -11.03 -6.42
C ILE A 53 -23.82 -9.92 -7.40
N PHE A 54 -25.05 -9.41 -7.32
CA PHE A 54 -25.44 -8.20 -8.03
C PHE A 54 -25.38 -7.01 -7.07
N LYS A 55 -24.58 -6.00 -7.43
CA LYS A 55 -24.48 -4.73 -6.71
C LYS A 55 -25.28 -3.66 -7.46
N LYS A 56 -26.40 -3.23 -6.90
CA LYS A 56 -27.17 -2.07 -7.38
C LYS A 56 -26.71 -0.81 -6.65
N ILE A 57 -26.10 0.13 -7.36
CA ILE A 57 -25.65 1.40 -6.78
C ILE A 57 -26.89 2.26 -6.47
N LEU A 58 -27.06 2.62 -5.20
CA LEU A 58 -28.12 3.48 -4.68
C LEU A 58 -27.67 4.93 -4.57
N ALA A 59 -26.40 5.14 -4.22
CA ALA A 59 -25.74 6.44 -4.23
C ALA A 59 -24.29 6.26 -4.67
N GLU A 60 -23.88 7.03 -5.68
CA GLU A 60 -22.50 7.04 -6.17
C GLU A 60 -21.54 7.54 -5.07
N GLY A 61 -20.38 6.89 -4.99
CA GLY A 61 -19.32 7.33 -4.10
C GLY A 61 -18.42 8.41 -4.71
N GLU A 62 -17.55 8.94 -3.88
CA GLU A 62 -16.56 9.96 -4.22
C GLU A 62 -15.24 9.32 -4.67
N LYS A 63 -14.43 10.11 -5.40
CA LYS A 63 -13.11 9.71 -5.90
C LYS A 63 -13.17 8.49 -6.83
N TRP A 64 -11.99 7.98 -7.20
CA TRP A 64 -11.84 6.85 -8.13
C TRP A 64 -11.31 5.58 -7.45
N GLU A 65 -10.74 5.70 -6.26
CA GLU A 65 -10.06 4.62 -5.56
C GLU A 65 -11.04 3.64 -4.91
N ASN A 66 -10.60 2.40 -4.76
CA ASN A 66 -11.31 1.34 -4.07
C ASN A 66 -10.40 0.68 -3.02
N PRO A 67 -10.96 0.19 -1.91
CA PRO A 67 -10.20 -0.60 -0.93
C PRO A 67 -9.55 -1.85 -1.53
N LYS A 68 -8.38 -2.20 -0.99
CA LYS A 68 -7.61 -3.41 -1.29
C LYS A 68 -7.73 -4.41 -0.15
N ASP A 69 -7.20 -5.62 -0.36
CA ASP A 69 -7.32 -6.74 0.58
C ASP A 69 -6.78 -6.44 1.99
N CYS A 70 -5.73 -5.62 2.11
CA CYS A 70 -5.16 -5.29 3.41
C CYS A 70 -5.80 -4.06 4.08
N ASP A 71 -6.62 -3.30 3.35
CA ASP A 71 -7.18 -2.06 3.88
C ASP A 71 -8.21 -2.35 4.99
N GLU A 72 -8.27 -1.44 5.96
CA GLU A 72 -9.24 -1.47 7.06
C GLU A 72 -10.44 -0.59 6.64
N VAL A 73 -11.55 -1.22 6.26
CA VAL A 73 -12.76 -0.51 5.80
C VAL A 73 -13.68 -0.21 6.96
N PHE A 74 -14.33 0.95 6.92
CA PHE A 74 -15.42 1.32 7.81
C PHE A 74 -16.73 1.29 7.03
N VAL A 75 -17.63 0.38 7.39
CA VAL A 75 -18.90 0.17 6.68
C VAL A 75 -20.10 0.28 7.61
N LYS A 76 -21.25 0.57 7.01
CA LYS A 76 -22.57 0.39 7.63
C LYS A 76 -23.35 -0.59 6.77
N TYR A 77 -24.11 -1.48 7.39
CA TYR A 77 -24.92 -2.40 6.61
C TYR A 77 -26.17 -2.86 7.32
N GLU A 78 -27.16 -3.28 6.53
CA GLU A 78 -28.36 -3.94 6.98
C GLU A 78 -28.62 -5.14 6.08
N ALA A 79 -28.60 -6.35 6.64
CA ALA A 79 -28.77 -7.58 5.90
C ALA A 79 -30.16 -8.17 6.16
N ARG A 80 -30.87 -8.53 5.09
CA ARG A 80 -32.23 -9.09 5.11
C ARG A 80 -32.33 -10.36 4.28
N LEU A 81 -33.32 -11.19 4.60
CA LEU A 81 -33.79 -12.26 3.71
C LEU A 81 -34.68 -11.66 2.59
N GLU A 82 -34.99 -12.48 1.57
CA GLU A 82 -35.85 -12.07 0.46
C GLU A 82 -37.28 -11.69 0.88
N ASP A 83 -37.78 -12.26 1.98
CA ASP A 83 -39.08 -11.93 2.57
C ASP A 83 -39.07 -10.61 3.38
N GLY A 84 -37.91 -9.94 3.46
CA GLY A 84 -37.72 -8.68 4.18
C GLY A 84 -37.30 -8.85 5.64
N THR A 85 -37.23 -10.08 6.17
CA THR A 85 -36.79 -10.35 7.54
C THR A 85 -35.40 -9.79 7.78
N LEU A 86 -35.26 -8.91 8.78
CA LEU A 86 -33.98 -8.35 9.20
C LEU A 86 -33.14 -9.43 9.89
N ILE A 87 -31.94 -9.69 9.35
CA ILE A 87 -30.98 -10.64 9.91
C ILE A 87 -30.09 -9.94 10.92
N THR A 88 -29.45 -8.85 10.52
CA THR A 88 -28.52 -8.08 11.35
C THR A 88 -28.35 -6.68 10.76
N LYS A 89 -27.89 -5.75 11.59
CA LYS A 89 -27.61 -4.37 11.21
C LYS A 89 -26.39 -3.86 11.99
N SER A 90 -25.55 -3.11 11.31
CA SER A 90 -24.46 -2.35 11.92
C SER A 90 -24.47 -0.90 11.43
N ASP A 91 -24.48 0.05 12.37
CA ASP A 91 -24.38 1.49 12.09
C ASP A 91 -22.92 1.95 11.94
N GLY A 92 -21.96 1.03 12.04
CA GLY A 92 -20.54 1.29 11.85
C GLY A 92 -19.68 0.14 12.39
N ILE A 93 -18.95 -0.53 11.50
CA ILE A 93 -17.94 -1.54 11.88
C ILE A 93 -16.69 -1.38 11.03
N GLU A 94 -15.53 -1.54 11.65
CA GLU A 94 -14.23 -1.64 10.98
C GLU A 94 -13.81 -3.10 10.84
N PHE A 95 -13.27 -3.48 9.68
CA PHE A 95 -12.64 -4.78 9.48
C PHE A 95 -11.60 -4.73 8.34
N THR A 96 -10.63 -5.65 8.37
CA THR A 96 -9.67 -5.83 7.28
C THR A 96 -10.30 -6.61 6.14
N VAL A 97 -10.26 -6.08 4.91
CA VAL A 97 -10.99 -6.63 3.76
C VAL A 97 -10.74 -8.14 3.54
N LYS A 98 -9.49 -8.61 3.66
CA LYS A 98 -9.11 -10.02 3.48
C LYS A 98 -9.62 -10.96 4.58
N GLU A 99 -9.79 -10.46 5.79
CA GLU A 99 -10.36 -11.21 6.91
C GLU A 99 -11.88 -11.29 6.77
N GLY A 100 -12.46 -10.21 6.27
CA GLY A 100 -13.88 -10.08 5.97
C GLY A 100 -14.76 -9.97 7.20
N HIS A 101 -16.06 -9.79 6.93
CA HIS A 101 -17.05 -9.56 7.99
C HIS A 101 -18.42 -10.06 7.54
N PHE A 102 -19.15 -10.67 8.48
CA PHE A 102 -20.50 -11.24 8.31
C PHE A 102 -20.63 -12.35 7.26
N CYS A 103 -20.40 -12.07 5.98
CA CYS A 103 -20.40 -13.06 4.90
C CYS A 103 -19.42 -12.64 3.78
N PRO A 104 -18.93 -13.58 2.94
CA PRO A 104 -17.98 -13.30 1.86
C PRO A 104 -18.38 -12.16 0.90
N ALA A 105 -19.68 -11.94 0.71
CA ALA A 105 -20.18 -10.89 -0.18
C ALA A 105 -19.77 -9.47 0.23
N ILE A 106 -19.67 -9.16 1.52
CA ILE A 106 -19.31 -7.80 1.96
C ILE A 106 -17.89 -7.46 1.52
N SER A 107 -16.91 -8.34 1.78
CA SER A 107 -15.52 -8.15 1.33
C SER A 107 -15.39 -8.05 -0.19
N LYS A 108 -16.16 -8.85 -0.95
CA LYS A 108 -16.18 -8.74 -2.41
C LYS A 108 -16.75 -7.40 -2.88
N ALA A 109 -17.84 -6.95 -2.26
CA ALA A 109 -18.51 -5.72 -2.62
C ALA A 109 -17.64 -4.49 -2.35
N VAL A 110 -17.07 -4.36 -1.15
CA VAL A 110 -16.30 -3.15 -0.76
C VAL A 110 -15.11 -2.88 -1.70
N LYS A 111 -14.46 -3.93 -2.23
CA LYS A 111 -13.37 -3.80 -3.23
C LYS A 111 -13.81 -3.17 -4.56
N THR A 112 -15.11 -3.06 -4.79
CA THR A 112 -15.70 -2.42 -5.98
C THR A 112 -16.40 -1.11 -5.65
N MET A 113 -16.47 -0.74 -4.37
CA MET A 113 -17.18 0.44 -3.88
C MET A 113 -16.22 1.61 -3.68
N LYS A 114 -16.71 2.80 -3.96
CA LYS A 114 -16.02 4.07 -3.71
C LYS A 114 -16.35 4.61 -2.32
N LYS A 115 -15.59 5.60 -1.86
CA LYS A 115 -15.84 6.26 -0.58
C LYS A 115 -17.25 6.86 -0.56
N ASN A 116 -17.99 6.68 0.54
CA ASN A 116 -19.39 7.05 0.70
C ASN A 116 -20.40 6.37 -0.25
N GLU A 117 -19.99 5.41 -1.10
CA GLU A 117 -20.92 4.69 -1.97
C GLU A 117 -21.95 3.90 -1.15
N LYS A 118 -23.21 3.94 -1.57
CA LYS A 118 -24.28 3.10 -1.03
C LYS A 118 -24.77 2.16 -2.11
N ALA A 119 -24.92 0.89 -1.78
CA ALA A 119 -25.40 -0.12 -2.71
C ALA A 119 -26.31 -1.13 -2.02
N LEU A 120 -27.26 -1.67 -2.77
CA LEU A 120 -28.01 -2.87 -2.42
C LEU A 120 -27.33 -4.06 -3.09
N LEU A 121 -26.96 -5.06 -2.30
CA LEU A 121 -26.41 -6.32 -2.77
C LEU A 121 -27.50 -7.39 -2.80
N THR A 122 -27.69 -8.04 -3.94
CA THR A 122 -28.41 -9.32 -4.03
C THR A 122 -27.39 -10.43 -4.08
N VAL A 123 -27.37 -11.28 -3.05
CA VAL A 123 -26.31 -12.25 -2.76
C VAL A 123 -26.86 -13.67 -2.83
N LYS A 124 -26.28 -14.48 -3.71
CA LYS A 124 -26.56 -15.92 -3.75
C LYS A 124 -25.92 -16.67 -2.58
N PRO A 125 -26.44 -17.86 -2.19
CA PRO A 125 -26.04 -18.52 -0.97
C PRO A 125 -24.54 -18.77 -0.81
N GLN A 126 -23.83 -19.09 -1.90
CA GLN A 126 -22.39 -19.35 -1.91
C GLN A 126 -21.51 -18.16 -1.45
N TYR A 127 -22.02 -16.93 -1.50
CA TYR A 127 -21.35 -15.74 -0.93
C TYR A 127 -22.07 -15.19 0.32
N GLY A 128 -23.16 -15.84 0.73
CA GLY A 128 -23.85 -15.65 2.01
C GLY A 128 -23.40 -16.71 3.01
N PHE A 129 -24.31 -17.65 3.32
CA PHE A 129 -24.11 -18.71 4.32
C PHE A 129 -24.25 -20.15 3.77
N GLY A 130 -24.36 -20.28 2.44
CA GLY A 130 -24.36 -21.56 1.73
C GLY A 130 -25.46 -22.53 2.16
N GLU A 131 -25.21 -23.82 1.96
CA GLU A 131 -26.14 -24.90 2.30
C GLU A 131 -26.38 -25.06 3.80
N GLN A 132 -25.47 -24.58 4.64
CA GLN A 132 -25.60 -24.71 6.09
C GLN A 132 -26.50 -23.62 6.68
N GLY A 133 -26.58 -22.45 6.02
CA GLY A 133 -27.20 -21.28 6.61
C GLY A 133 -26.45 -20.83 7.86
N ARG A 134 -27.16 -20.19 8.78
CA ARG A 134 -26.60 -19.69 10.04
C ARG A 134 -27.66 -19.74 11.14
N PRO A 135 -27.37 -20.31 12.32
CA PRO A 135 -28.32 -20.26 13.43
C PRO A 135 -28.50 -18.82 13.93
N ALA A 136 -29.62 -18.57 14.61
CA ALA A 136 -29.83 -17.30 15.29
C ALA A 136 -28.77 -17.11 16.40
N SER A 137 -28.33 -15.88 16.59
CA SER A 137 -27.39 -15.48 17.64
C SER A 137 -27.99 -14.31 18.44
N ARG A 138 -27.30 -13.85 19.48
CA ARG A 138 -27.82 -12.77 20.34
C ARG A 138 -27.99 -11.48 19.53
N GLY A 139 -29.24 -11.15 19.19
CA GLY A 139 -29.60 -9.95 18.45
C GLY A 139 -29.60 -10.12 16.92
N GLU A 140 -29.39 -11.33 16.40
CA GLU A 140 -29.38 -11.58 14.95
C GLU A 140 -30.25 -12.79 14.59
N ALA A 141 -31.03 -12.66 13.52
CA ALA A 141 -31.93 -13.72 13.08
C ALA A 141 -31.17 -14.88 12.41
N ALA A 142 -31.79 -16.06 12.41
CA ALA A 142 -31.28 -17.21 11.67
C ALA A 142 -31.31 -16.94 10.16
N VAL A 143 -30.35 -17.50 9.44
CA VAL A 143 -30.33 -17.56 7.98
C VAL A 143 -30.59 -19.00 7.56
N PRO A 144 -31.67 -19.29 6.82
CA PRO A 144 -31.94 -20.65 6.35
C PRO A 144 -30.82 -21.18 5.42
N PRO A 145 -30.65 -22.51 5.35
CA PRO A 145 -29.94 -23.19 4.27
C PRO A 145 -30.30 -22.62 2.89
N ASN A 146 -29.30 -22.33 2.06
CA ASN A 146 -29.47 -21.85 0.69
C ASN A 146 -30.29 -20.54 0.55
N ALA A 147 -30.38 -19.73 1.60
CA ALA A 147 -31.05 -18.45 1.53
C ALA A 147 -30.25 -17.42 0.73
N MET A 148 -30.95 -16.66 -0.12
CA MET A 148 -30.42 -15.44 -0.73
C MET A 148 -30.55 -14.27 0.24
N LEU A 149 -29.61 -13.33 0.15
CA LEU A 149 -29.57 -12.16 1.02
C LEU A 149 -29.73 -10.87 0.21
N GLN A 150 -30.42 -9.90 0.80
CA GLN A 150 -30.44 -8.50 0.38
C GLN A 150 -29.66 -7.69 1.40
N ILE A 151 -28.57 -7.04 1.01
CA ILE A 151 -27.70 -6.28 1.92
C ILE A 151 -27.63 -4.83 1.46
N ASP A 152 -28.22 -3.92 2.22
CA ASP A 152 -27.94 -2.49 2.10
C ASP A 152 -26.54 -2.26 2.70
N LEU A 153 -25.59 -1.82 1.88
CA LEU A 153 -24.19 -1.62 2.27
C LEU A 153 -23.76 -0.20 1.94
N GLN A 154 -23.15 0.48 2.91
CA GLN A 154 -22.45 1.74 2.74
C GLN A 154 -20.97 1.56 3.06
N LEU A 155 -20.10 1.88 2.10
CA LEU A 155 -18.67 2.04 2.36
C LEU A 155 -18.43 3.48 2.80
N VAL A 156 -18.24 3.73 4.09
CA VAL A 156 -18.09 5.11 4.61
C VAL A 156 -16.69 5.64 4.34
N SER A 157 -15.68 4.87 4.71
CA SER A 157 -14.25 5.20 4.53
C SER A 157 -13.40 3.96 4.64
N TRP A 158 -12.09 4.09 4.42
CA TRP A 158 -11.11 3.06 4.76
C TRP A 158 -9.79 3.72 5.10
N LYS A 159 -8.93 2.97 5.82
CA LYS A 159 -7.53 3.31 6.06
C LYS A 159 -6.67 2.41 5.20
N THR A 160 -5.83 3.00 4.37
CA THR A 160 -4.95 2.27 3.47
C THR A 160 -3.88 1.53 4.27
N VAL A 161 -3.70 0.24 4.02
CA VAL A 161 -2.64 -0.57 4.64
C VAL A 161 -1.66 -1.03 3.57
N THR A 162 -0.39 -0.68 3.77
CA THR A 162 0.72 -1.08 2.90
C THR A 162 1.54 -2.17 3.58
N GLU A 163 1.73 -3.29 2.88
CA GLU A 163 2.69 -4.32 3.27
C GLU A 163 4.09 -3.91 2.79
N ILE A 164 5.06 -3.90 3.71
CA ILE A 164 6.42 -3.40 3.50
C ILE A 164 7.42 -4.55 3.70
N GLY A 165 8.52 -4.52 2.95
CA GLY A 165 9.54 -5.58 2.95
C GLY A 165 9.27 -6.63 1.88
N ASN A 166 10.30 -7.44 1.58
CA ASN A 166 10.20 -8.51 0.58
C ASN A 166 9.28 -9.66 1.04
N ASP A 167 9.24 -9.87 2.35
CA ASP A 167 8.41 -10.83 3.06
C ASP A 167 7.00 -10.29 3.38
N LYS A 168 6.77 -8.98 3.19
CA LYS A 168 5.48 -8.30 3.35
C LYS A 168 4.91 -8.35 4.77
N THR A 169 5.77 -8.50 5.77
CA THR A 169 5.36 -8.72 7.16
C THR A 169 5.19 -7.41 7.95
N ILE A 170 5.86 -6.33 7.54
CA ILE A 170 5.68 -5.02 8.15
C ILE A 170 4.40 -4.39 7.59
N LEU A 171 3.45 -4.06 8.45
CA LEU A 171 2.18 -3.48 8.05
C LEU A 171 2.15 -2.00 8.42
N LYS A 172 1.98 -1.12 7.43
CA LYS A 172 1.80 0.32 7.66
C LYS A 172 0.38 0.74 7.32
N LYS A 173 -0.40 1.10 8.33
CA LYS A 173 -1.74 1.69 8.20
C LYS A 173 -1.66 3.21 8.21
N ILE A 174 -2.06 3.85 7.12
CA ILE A 174 -2.06 5.31 7.01
C ILE A 174 -3.25 5.88 7.80
N LEU A 175 -2.96 6.70 8.81
CA LEU A 175 -3.95 7.41 9.63
C LEU A 175 -4.22 8.82 9.10
N GLN A 176 -3.20 9.47 8.56
CA GLN A 176 -3.29 10.75 7.87
C GLN A 176 -2.38 10.71 6.63
N GLU A 177 -2.94 11.06 5.48
CA GLU A 177 -2.18 11.18 4.24
C GLU A 177 -1.14 12.30 4.34
N GLY A 178 0.07 12.03 3.88
CA GLY A 178 1.09 13.05 3.71
C GLY A 178 0.94 13.83 2.40
N GLU A 179 1.71 14.89 2.27
CA GLU A 179 1.70 15.80 1.14
C GLU A 179 2.76 15.45 0.10
N GLY A 180 2.50 15.86 -1.15
CA GLY A 180 3.41 15.65 -2.25
C GLY A 180 3.52 14.19 -2.73
N TYR A 181 4.53 13.95 -3.56
CA TYR A 181 4.82 12.64 -4.17
C TYR A 181 6.15 12.06 -3.70
N ASP A 182 7.01 12.89 -3.13
CA ASP A 182 8.33 12.50 -2.68
C ASP A 182 8.30 11.71 -1.37
N ARG A 183 9.27 10.82 -1.25
CA ARG A 183 9.54 10.02 -0.05
C ARG A 183 11.03 10.10 0.28
N PRO A 184 11.42 9.86 1.54
CA PRO A 184 12.82 9.66 1.89
C PRO A 184 13.42 8.53 1.03
N LYS A 185 14.68 8.71 0.64
CA LYS A 185 15.52 7.67 0.04
C LYS A 185 16.54 7.19 1.07
N ASP A 186 17.33 6.19 0.71
CA ASP A 186 18.50 5.79 1.48
C ASP A 186 19.43 6.98 1.78
N CYS A 187 19.97 7.03 3.00
CA CYS A 187 20.81 8.13 3.50
C CYS A 187 20.11 9.48 3.64
N SER A 188 18.79 9.55 3.52
CA SER A 188 18.07 10.80 3.79
C SER A 188 18.10 11.08 5.29
N THR A 189 18.29 12.35 5.65
CA THR A 189 18.05 12.79 7.02
C THR A 189 16.56 12.97 7.19
N VAL A 190 15.95 12.27 8.13
CA VAL A 190 14.51 12.32 8.40
C VAL A 190 14.27 12.84 9.81
N LYS A 191 13.19 13.59 9.96
CA LYS A 191 12.69 14.09 11.25
C LYS A 191 11.31 13.51 11.49
N VAL A 192 11.15 12.80 12.60
CA VAL A 192 9.92 12.09 12.94
C VAL A 192 9.46 12.39 14.35
N LYS A 193 8.16 12.26 14.61
CA LYS A 193 7.64 12.02 15.96
C LYS A 193 7.20 10.58 16.05
N LEU A 194 7.56 9.90 17.14
CA LEU A 194 7.22 8.49 17.28
C LEU A 194 6.85 8.09 18.70
N ILE A 195 5.97 7.09 18.77
CA ILE A 195 5.62 6.37 20.00
C ILE A 195 5.63 4.88 19.69
N GLY A 196 6.51 4.12 20.36
CA GLY A 196 6.56 2.67 20.28
C GLY A 196 5.86 2.02 21.46
N LYS A 197 5.02 1.01 21.18
CA LYS A 197 4.14 0.32 22.12
C LYS A 197 4.22 -1.20 21.96
N LEU A 198 4.01 -1.91 23.06
CA LEU A 198 3.71 -3.35 23.07
C LEU A 198 2.22 -3.59 22.73
N ASP A 199 1.83 -4.86 22.57
CA ASP A 199 0.45 -5.28 22.27
C ASP A 199 -0.55 -4.92 23.38
N ASP A 200 -0.10 -4.93 24.64
CA ASP A 200 -0.88 -4.49 25.80
C ASP A 200 -1.01 -2.96 25.92
N GLY A 201 -0.40 -2.21 25.00
CA GLY A 201 -0.40 -0.74 24.97
C GLY A 201 0.72 -0.07 25.78
N THR A 202 1.57 -0.84 26.45
CA THR A 202 2.73 -0.31 27.20
C THR A 202 3.68 0.42 26.27
N MET A 203 3.91 1.71 26.53
CA MET A 203 4.85 2.53 25.78
C MET A 203 6.28 2.26 26.21
N PHE A 204 7.14 1.84 25.28
CA PHE A 204 8.55 1.59 25.55
C PHE A 204 9.47 2.71 25.04
N VAL A 205 9.01 3.52 24.08
CA VAL A 205 9.75 4.68 23.55
C VAL A 205 8.78 5.79 23.12
N LYS A 206 9.17 7.05 23.34
CA LYS A 206 8.48 8.24 22.85
C LYS A 206 9.55 9.27 22.50
N LYS A 207 9.55 9.79 21.27
CA LYS A 207 10.55 10.79 20.82
C LYS A 207 9.93 11.85 19.93
N GLY A 208 10.38 13.10 20.07
CA GLY A 208 9.92 14.22 19.24
C GLY A 208 8.52 14.72 19.61
N HIS A 209 8.09 14.46 20.85
CA HIS A 209 6.80 14.88 21.39
C HIS A 209 7.01 15.79 22.62
N ASP A 210 5.92 16.28 23.22
CA ASP A 210 5.95 17.03 24.49
C ASP A 210 6.85 18.29 24.50
N GLY A 211 6.96 18.95 23.35
CA GLY A 211 7.79 20.15 23.18
C GLY A 211 9.25 19.86 22.84
N GLU A 212 9.64 18.60 22.70
CA GLU A 212 10.94 18.21 22.14
C GLU A 212 11.01 18.48 20.64
N GLU A 213 12.23 18.76 20.16
CA GLU A 213 12.53 18.76 18.73
C GLU A 213 12.23 17.38 18.11
N PRO A 214 11.72 17.33 16.86
CA PRO A 214 11.50 16.06 16.16
C PRO A 214 12.75 15.17 16.17
N PHE A 215 12.56 13.88 16.39
CA PHE A 215 13.64 12.91 16.41
C PHE A 215 14.27 12.78 15.03
N GLU A 216 15.56 13.13 14.93
CA GLU A 216 16.32 13.08 13.69
C GLU A 216 17.13 11.78 13.61
N PHE A 217 17.05 11.10 12.48
CA PHE A 217 17.94 9.99 12.14
C PHE A 217 18.19 9.91 10.63
N LYS A 218 19.20 9.14 10.23
CA LYS A 218 19.48 8.85 8.82
C LYS A 218 18.97 7.48 8.43
N THR A 219 18.24 7.43 7.31
CA THR A 219 17.71 6.18 6.78
C THR A 219 18.82 5.27 6.24
N ASP A 220 18.63 3.95 6.36
CA ASP A 220 19.61 2.94 5.95
C ASP A 220 20.98 3.10 6.66
N GLU A 221 20.98 3.49 7.93
CA GLU A 221 22.18 3.62 8.78
C GLU A 221 22.12 2.87 10.12
N ASP A 222 21.22 1.88 10.28
CA ASP A 222 21.01 1.10 11.54
C ASP A 222 20.84 1.99 12.80
N GLN A 223 20.35 3.22 12.65
CA GLN A 223 20.08 4.12 13.77
C GLN A 223 18.76 3.82 14.48
N VAL A 224 17.87 3.10 13.80
CA VAL A 224 16.59 2.60 14.30
C VAL A 224 16.39 1.16 13.86
N ILE A 225 15.40 0.47 14.44
CA ILE A 225 15.01 -0.87 14.02
C ILE A 225 14.63 -0.90 12.53
N GLU A 226 14.93 -2.02 11.85
CA GLU A 226 14.77 -2.16 10.40
C GLU A 226 13.34 -1.86 9.93
N GLY A 227 12.34 -2.30 10.69
CA GLY A 227 10.93 -2.09 10.35
C GLY A 227 10.54 -0.61 10.38
N LEU A 228 11.07 0.16 11.32
CA LEU A 228 10.81 1.60 11.41
C LEU A 228 11.50 2.34 10.26
N ASP A 229 12.75 1.98 9.95
CA ASP A 229 13.50 2.54 8.81
C ASP A 229 12.74 2.33 7.49
N LYS A 230 12.34 1.08 7.22
CA LYS A 230 11.55 0.72 6.03
C LYS A 230 10.18 1.40 6.00
N ALA A 231 9.52 1.53 7.15
CA ALA A 231 8.25 2.23 7.23
C ALA A 231 8.41 3.69 6.84
N VAL A 232 9.38 4.41 7.41
CA VAL A 232 9.64 5.83 7.11
C VAL A 232 10.04 6.05 5.64
N LEU A 233 10.83 5.15 5.04
CA LEU A 233 11.13 5.19 3.60
C LEU A 233 9.89 5.10 2.70
N SER A 234 8.78 4.55 3.20
CA SER A 234 7.51 4.47 2.48
C SER A 234 6.58 5.66 2.72
N MET A 235 6.91 6.55 3.67
CA MET A 235 6.06 7.66 4.11
C MET A 235 6.29 8.92 3.28
N LYS A 236 5.24 9.73 3.15
CA LYS A 236 5.30 11.10 2.63
C LYS A 236 5.46 12.12 3.76
N LYS A 237 5.96 13.31 3.42
CA LYS A 237 6.03 14.42 4.39
C LYS A 237 4.64 14.72 4.96
N GLY A 238 4.52 14.84 6.28
CA GLY A 238 3.26 15.05 7.00
C GLY A 238 2.38 13.80 7.17
N GLU A 239 2.80 12.63 6.66
CA GLU A 239 2.06 11.39 6.84
C GLU A 239 2.10 10.95 8.31
N VAL A 240 0.95 10.54 8.84
CA VAL A 240 0.83 9.87 10.13
C VAL A 240 0.41 8.44 9.89
N ALA A 241 1.16 7.48 10.42
CA ALA A 241 0.91 6.06 10.20
C ALA A 241 1.04 5.26 11.49
N PHE A 242 0.26 4.19 11.58
CA PHE A 242 0.40 3.12 12.55
C PHE A 242 1.13 1.96 11.91
N VAL A 243 2.24 1.53 12.49
CA VAL A 243 3.13 0.50 11.94
C VAL A 243 3.19 -0.70 12.86
N THR A 244 2.82 -1.87 12.36
CA THR A 244 3.03 -3.16 13.04
C THR A 244 4.32 -3.79 12.52
N ILE A 245 5.27 -4.05 13.42
CA ILE A 245 6.60 -4.55 13.09
C ILE A 245 6.84 -5.87 13.84
N PRO A 246 6.96 -7.00 13.13
CA PRO A 246 7.24 -8.29 13.76
C PRO A 246 8.70 -8.36 14.25
N PRO A 247 9.03 -9.28 15.18
CA PRO A 247 10.33 -9.30 15.86
C PRO A 247 11.53 -9.39 14.91
N GLU A 248 11.41 -10.09 13.78
CA GLU A 248 12.45 -10.20 12.74
C GLU A 248 12.88 -8.85 12.14
N HIS A 249 12.02 -7.83 12.23
CA HIS A 249 12.28 -6.46 11.79
C HIS A 249 12.32 -5.45 12.95
N ALA A 250 12.25 -5.92 14.19
CA ALA A 250 12.28 -5.10 15.40
C ALA A 250 13.51 -5.44 16.26
N PHE A 251 13.29 -5.98 17.46
CA PHE A 251 14.33 -6.26 18.46
C PHE A 251 14.78 -7.74 18.49
N GLY A 252 14.22 -8.58 17.61
CA GLY A 252 14.64 -9.96 17.45
C GLY A 252 14.38 -10.83 18.68
N SER A 253 15.29 -11.76 18.95
CA SER A 253 15.20 -12.76 20.03
C SER A 253 15.79 -12.29 21.36
N ASP A 254 16.24 -11.05 21.44
CA ASP A 254 16.93 -10.51 22.61
C ASP A 254 16.00 -9.56 23.37
N GLU A 255 16.10 -9.59 24.69
CA GLU A 255 15.45 -8.59 25.54
C GLU A 255 16.16 -7.25 25.34
N THR A 256 15.41 -6.19 25.06
CA THR A 256 15.97 -4.87 24.81
C THR A 256 15.39 -3.84 25.77
N LYS A 257 16.26 -3.22 26.58
CA LYS A 257 15.88 -2.06 27.40
C LYS A 257 15.72 -0.81 26.52
N GLN A 258 14.56 -0.18 26.57
CA GLN A 258 14.27 1.11 25.94
C GLN A 258 14.08 2.20 27.00
N ASP A 259 13.85 3.43 26.55
CA ASP A 259 13.82 4.62 27.42
C ASP A 259 12.73 4.52 28.51
N LEU A 260 11.57 3.93 28.18
CA LEU A 260 10.40 3.88 29.06
C LEU A 260 10.09 2.49 29.62
N ALA A 261 10.42 1.43 28.88
CA ALA A 261 10.15 0.05 29.28
C ALA A 261 11.12 -0.94 28.63
N VAL A 262 11.04 -2.20 29.05
CA VAL A 262 11.78 -3.30 28.43
C VAL A 262 10.90 -3.95 27.36
N VAL A 263 11.48 -4.22 26.19
CA VAL A 263 10.85 -5.01 25.13
C VAL A 263 11.30 -6.46 25.27
N PRO A 264 10.39 -7.41 25.52
CA PRO A 264 10.75 -8.83 25.63
C PRO A 264 11.25 -9.42 24.30
N PRO A 265 11.99 -10.55 24.34
CA PRO A 265 12.33 -11.35 23.17
C PRO A 265 11.14 -11.70 22.29
N ASN A 266 11.35 -11.75 20.97
CA ASN A 266 10.39 -12.19 19.96
C ASN A 266 9.05 -11.43 19.98
N THR A 267 9.09 -10.15 20.36
CA THR A 267 7.90 -9.31 20.47
C THR A 267 7.62 -8.54 19.18
N THR A 268 6.38 -8.64 18.70
CA THR A 268 5.84 -7.70 17.70
C THR A 268 5.59 -6.36 18.37
N VAL A 269 6.10 -5.28 17.78
CA VAL A 269 5.96 -3.93 18.31
C VAL A 269 5.12 -3.06 17.38
N TYR A 270 4.49 -2.04 17.97
CA TYR A 270 3.59 -1.13 17.29
C TYR A 270 4.11 0.30 17.40
N TYR A 271 4.12 1.03 16.29
CA TYR A 271 4.59 2.41 16.25
C TYR A 271 3.53 3.35 15.70
N ASP A 272 3.21 4.40 16.44
CA ASP A 272 2.62 5.61 15.89
C ASP A 272 3.77 6.48 15.36
N VAL A 273 3.77 6.83 14.08
CA VAL A 273 4.85 7.61 13.43
C VAL A 273 4.27 8.76 12.64
N GLU A 274 4.79 9.96 12.86
CA GLU A 274 4.59 11.14 12.02
C GLU A 274 5.92 11.48 11.31
N LEU A 275 5.92 11.49 9.97
CA LEU A 275 7.07 11.97 9.20
C LEU A 275 6.97 13.49 9.06
N VAL A 276 7.68 14.25 9.91
CA VAL A 276 7.61 15.72 9.94
C VAL A 276 8.28 16.34 8.71
N SER A 277 9.51 15.92 8.42
CA SER A 277 10.27 16.39 7.27
C SER A 277 11.39 15.42 6.91
N PHE A 278 11.95 15.59 5.71
CA PHE A 278 13.16 14.88 5.32
C PHE A 278 13.95 15.69 4.30
N ASP A 279 15.25 15.50 4.33
CA ASP A 279 16.22 16.05 3.38
C ASP A 279 16.90 14.87 2.67
N LYS A 280 16.67 14.78 1.35
CA LYS A 280 17.32 13.76 0.53
C LYS A 280 18.81 14.10 0.41
N GLU A 281 19.64 13.07 0.42
CA GLU A 281 21.04 13.27 0.08
C GLU A 281 21.17 13.74 -1.37
N LYS A 282 22.01 14.74 -1.62
CA LYS A 282 22.24 15.29 -2.96
C LYS A 282 22.71 14.19 -3.91
N GLU A 283 22.14 14.18 -5.10
CA GLU A 283 22.51 13.30 -6.20
C GLU A 283 23.72 13.88 -6.98
N SER A 284 24.41 13.03 -7.73
CA SER A 284 25.64 13.42 -8.46
C SER A 284 25.45 14.61 -9.40
N TRP A 285 24.28 14.75 -10.03
CA TRP A 285 23.96 15.89 -10.91
C TRP A 285 23.60 17.19 -10.17
N GLU A 286 23.30 17.12 -8.87
CA GLU A 286 23.01 18.30 -8.04
C GLU A 286 24.30 18.97 -7.53
N LEU A 287 25.40 18.23 -7.52
CA LEU A 287 26.74 18.74 -7.23
C LEU A 287 27.28 19.45 -8.47
N LYS A 288 27.38 20.77 -8.41
CA LYS A 288 27.79 21.61 -9.56
C LYS A 288 29.31 21.64 -9.76
N ASP A 289 30.06 21.36 -8.71
CA ASP A 289 31.52 21.40 -8.72
C ASP A 289 32.12 19.99 -8.68
N ASN A 290 33.12 19.73 -9.53
CA ASN A 290 33.81 18.46 -9.58
C ASN A 290 34.61 18.20 -8.30
N ALA A 291 35.12 19.24 -7.64
CA ALA A 291 35.79 19.10 -6.34
C ALA A 291 34.80 18.59 -5.26
N GLU A 292 33.58 19.13 -5.21
CA GLU A 292 32.51 18.68 -4.31
C GLU A 292 32.14 17.21 -4.58
N LYS A 293 32.14 16.77 -5.84
CA LYS A 293 31.91 15.36 -6.21
C LYS A 293 33.01 14.43 -5.71
N ILE A 294 34.27 14.81 -5.89
CA ILE A 294 35.41 14.01 -5.43
C ILE A 294 35.41 13.92 -3.90
N GLU A 295 35.13 15.02 -3.20
CA GLU A 295 35.01 15.05 -1.75
C GLU A 295 33.85 14.19 -1.26
N ALA A 296 32.67 14.30 -1.87
CA ALA A 296 31.50 13.48 -1.56
C ALA A 296 31.78 11.98 -1.76
N ALA A 297 32.48 11.63 -2.84
CA ALA A 297 32.90 10.26 -3.09
C ALA A 297 33.89 9.75 -2.03
N ALA A 298 34.86 10.56 -1.62
CA ALA A 298 35.82 10.20 -0.58
C ALA A 298 35.12 9.95 0.76
N LYS A 299 34.21 10.86 1.15
CA LYS A 299 33.38 10.70 2.35
C LYS A 299 32.55 9.42 2.31
N LYS A 300 31.88 9.13 1.18
CA LYS A 300 31.09 7.90 1.03
C LYS A 300 31.93 6.63 1.08
N LYS A 301 33.14 6.66 0.52
CA LYS A 301 34.08 5.54 0.66
C LYS A 301 34.40 5.31 2.15
N ASP A 302 34.67 6.36 2.90
CA ASP A 302 35.03 6.26 4.31
C ASP A 302 33.85 5.77 5.16
N GLU A 303 32.62 6.21 4.88
CA GLU A 303 31.39 5.62 5.43
C GLU A 303 31.30 4.11 5.11
N GLY A 304 31.60 3.72 3.87
CA GLY A 304 31.66 2.31 3.46
C GLY A 304 32.70 1.51 4.25
N ASN A 305 33.87 2.11 4.53
CA ASN A 305 34.92 1.49 5.33
C ASN A 305 34.48 1.22 6.77
N VAL A 306 33.69 2.12 7.37
CA VAL A 306 33.11 1.93 8.70
C VAL A 306 32.18 0.70 8.70
N TRP A 307 31.25 0.63 7.75
CA TRP A 307 30.34 -0.52 7.62
C TRP A 307 31.06 -1.84 7.35
N PHE A 308 32.12 -1.80 6.54
CA PHE A 308 32.92 -2.97 6.24
C PHE A 308 33.59 -3.53 7.50
N LYS A 309 34.15 -2.65 8.33
CA LYS A 309 34.76 -3.01 9.62
C LYS A 309 33.74 -3.61 10.60
N MET A 310 32.49 -3.14 10.56
CA MET A 310 31.38 -3.69 11.37
C MET A 310 30.81 -5.00 10.80
N GLY A 311 31.36 -5.53 9.70
CA GLY A 311 30.88 -6.77 9.07
C GLY A 311 29.57 -6.60 8.29
N LYS A 312 29.04 -5.38 8.15
CA LYS A 312 27.80 -5.08 7.41
C LYS A 312 28.12 -4.87 5.92
N TYR A 313 28.54 -5.95 5.27
CA TYR A 313 29.08 -5.90 3.90
C TYR A 313 28.09 -5.41 2.84
N ALA A 314 26.79 -5.66 2.99
CA ALA A 314 25.76 -5.16 2.08
C ALA A 314 25.69 -3.63 2.09
N ARG A 315 25.69 -3.02 3.29
CA ARG A 315 25.68 -1.56 3.47
C ARG A 315 26.98 -0.92 3.00
N ALA A 316 28.12 -1.54 3.35
CA ALA A 316 29.41 -1.12 2.85
C ALA A 316 29.45 -1.09 1.32
N SER A 317 28.98 -2.17 0.67
CA SER A 317 28.89 -2.26 -0.80
C SER A 317 28.07 -1.15 -1.42
N LYS A 318 26.94 -0.78 -0.78
CA LYS A 318 26.07 0.31 -1.22
C LYS A 318 26.74 1.68 -1.11
N ARG A 319 27.47 1.95 -0.02
CA ARG A 319 28.23 3.20 0.14
C ARG A 319 29.38 3.32 -0.86
N TYR A 320 30.11 2.24 -1.14
CA TYR A 320 31.10 2.25 -2.23
C TYR A 320 30.47 2.42 -3.62
N GLY A 321 29.28 1.88 -3.84
CA GLY A 321 28.49 2.14 -5.06
C GLY A 321 28.19 3.62 -5.21
N LYS A 322 27.58 4.23 -4.19
CA LYS A 322 27.26 5.66 -4.19
C LYS A 322 28.51 6.56 -4.35
N ALA A 323 29.63 6.16 -3.76
CA ALA A 323 30.90 6.83 -3.97
C ALA A 323 31.34 6.81 -5.44
N LEU A 324 31.12 5.69 -6.16
CA LEU A 324 31.44 5.59 -7.59
C LEU A 324 30.50 6.45 -8.44
N ASP A 325 29.21 6.50 -8.12
CA ASP A 325 28.22 7.30 -8.87
C ASP A 325 28.56 8.80 -8.90
N PHE A 326 29.21 9.32 -7.85
CA PHE A 326 29.68 10.70 -7.80
C PHE A 326 30.81 11.00 -8.79
N ILE A 327 31.64 10.01 -9.12
CA ILE A 327 32.85 10.20 -9.92
C ILE A 327 32.84 9.43 -11.25
N GLU A 328 31.79 8.67 -11.57
CA GLU A 328 31.75 7.77 -12.73
C GLU A 328 32.04 8.50 -14.06
N TYR A 329 31.41 9.65 -14.29
CA TYR A 329 31.48 10.41 -15.54
C TYR A 329 32.70 11.36 -15.62
N GLU A 330 33.87 10.77 -15.84
CA GLU A 330 35.17 11.45 -16.03
C GLU A 330 35.23 12.41 -17.23
N SER A 331 34.27 12.34 -18.16
CA SER A 331 34.23 13.24 -19.33
C SER A 331 34.12 14.72 -18.94
N SER A 332 33.61 15.00 -17.75
CA SER A 332 33.48 16.34 -17.19
C SER A 332 34.69 16.82 -16.39
N PHE A 333 35.69 15.96 -16.17
CA PHE A 333 36.82 16.22 -15.28
C PHE A 333 38.02 16.73 -16.09
N ASN A 334 38.72 17.74 -15.56
CA ASN A 334 40.03 18.13 -16.09
C ASN A 334 41.10 17.08 -15.72
N GLU A 335 42.32 17.23 -16.23
CA GLU A 335 43.36 16.21 -16.03
C GLU A 335 43.75 16.05 -14.56
N GLU A 336 43.82 17.13 -13.79
CA GLU A 336 44.13 17.07 -12.35
C GLU A 336 43.04 16.34 -11.56
N GLU A 337 41.77 16.63 -11.85
CA GLU A 337 40.61 15.97 -11.25
C GLU A 337 40.54 14.47 -11.61
N LYS A 338 40.95 14.09 -12.82
CA LYS A 338 41.09 12.68 -13.21
C LYS A 338 42.19 11.98 -12.41
N GLN A 339 43.35 12.63 -12.24
CA GLN A 339 44.44 12.09 -11.43
C GLN A 339 44.02 11.92 -9.96
N LEU A 340 43.21 12.83 -9.42
CA LEU A 340 42.68 12.72 -8.06
C LEU A 340 41.59 11.64 -7.91
N SER A 341 40.71 11.50 -8.90
CA SER A 341 39.56 10.58 -8.82
C SER A 341 39.90 9.13 -9.20
N LYS A 342 40.89 8.89 -10.08
CA LYS A 342 41.28 7.52 -10.52
C LYS A 342 41.65 6.60 -9.34
N PRO A 343 42.51 6.99 -8.38
CA PRO A 343 42.82 6.15 -7.20
C PRO A 343 41.59 5.89 -6.33
N LEU A 344 40.71 6.88 -6.21
CA LEU A 344 39.48 6.77 -5.44
C LEU A 344 38.52 5.75 -6.06
N LYS A 345 38.34 5.79 -7.39
CA LYS A 345 37.56 4.79 -8.14
C LYS A 345 38.09 3.38 -7.93
N VAL A 346 39.40 3.20 -8.10
CA VAL A 346 40.05 1.90 -7.92
C VAL A 346 39.79 1.37 -6.52
N SER A 347 40.00 2.20 -5.50
CA SER A 347 39.77 1.82 -4.10
C SER A 347 38.30 1.44 -3.85
N CYS A 348 37.34 2.24 -4.32
CA CYS A 348 35.91 1.93 -4.17
C CYS A 348 35.52 0.63 -4.88
N LYS A 349 35.99 0.38 -6.11
CA LYS A 349 35.71 -0.87 -6.84
C LYS A 349 36.28 -2.09 -6.13
N LEU A 350 37.53 -2.02 -5.67
CA LEU A 350 38.17 -3.11 -4.93
C LEU A 350 37.48 -3.38 -3.59
N ASN A 351 37.13 -2.33 -2.84
CA ASN A 351 36.41 -2.47 -1.58
C ASN A 351 35.00 -3.04 -1.80
N LYS A 352 34.30 -2.60 -2.85
CA LYS A 352 33.01 -3.17 -3.25
C LYS A 352 33.17 -4.64 -3.65
N ALA A 353 34.21 -5.02 -4.39
CA ALA A 353 34.51 -6.41 -4.74
C ALA A 353 34.76 -7.26 -3.47
N ALA A 354 35.50 -6.73 -2.50
CA ALA A 354 35.70 -7.39 -1.21
C ALA A 354 34.38 -7.61 -0.46
N CYS A 355 33.46 -6.65 -0.49
CA CYS A 355 32.11 -6.83 0.04
C CYS A 355 31.38 -7.98 -0.67
N LYS A 356 31.44 -8.01 -2.01
CA LYS A 356 30.77 -9.03 -2.83
C LYS A 356 31.30 -10.43 -2.56
N LEU A 357 32.61 -10.58 -2.36
CA LEU A 357 33.20 -11.85 -1.91
C LEU A 357 32.64 -12.30 -0.56
N LYS A 358 32.52 -11.39 0.41
CA LYS A 358 31.93 -11.70 1.73
C LYS A 358 30.45 -12.07 1.64
N LEU A 359 29.73 -11.49 0.70
CA LEU A 359 28.33 -11.80 0.40
C LEU A 359 28.15 -13.02 -0.53
N LYS A 360 29.24 -13.70 -0.91
CA LYS A 360 29.26 -14.85 -1.85
C LYS A 360 28.73 -14.52 -3.25
N ASP A 361 28.71 -13.24 -3.63
CA ASP A 361 28.39 -12.76 -4.96
C ASP A 361 29.66 -12.75 -5.82
N TYR A 362 30.15 -13.94 -6.16
CA TYR A 362 31.43 -14.13 -6.84
C TYR A 362 31.44 -13.56 -8.27
N LYS A 363 30.28 -13.54 -8.93
CA LYS A 363 30.12 -13.01 -10.29
C LYS A 363 30.40 -11.51 -10.29
N GLU A 364 29.76 -10.76 -9.40
CA GLU A 364 29.95 -9.33 -9.32
C GLU A 364 31.35 -8.94 -8.81
N ALA A 365 31.90 -9.73 -7.87
CA ALA A 365 33.28 -9.54 -7.44
C ALA A 365 34.27 -9.66 -8.61
N LYS A 366 34.11 -10.67 -9.48
CA LYS A 366 34.94 -10.85 -10.68
C LYS A 366 34.80 -9.65 -11.64
N ASN A 367 33.58 -9.17 -11.88
CA ASN A 367 33.33 -8.02 -12.76
C ASN A 367 34.08 -6.78 -12.28
N LEU A 368 33.91 -6.42 -10.99
CA LEU A 368 34.55 -5.26 -10.37
C LEU A 368 36.09 -5.35 -10.44
N CYS A 369 36.67 -6.52 -10.15
CA CYS A 369 38.11 -6.72 -10.30
C CYS A 369 38.59 -6.60 -11.75
N THR A 370 37.81 -7.09 -12.72
CA THR A 370 38.14 -7.00 -14.15
C THR A 370 38.18 -5.55 -14.61
N GLU A 371 37.21 -4.74 -14.19
CA GLU A 371 37.18 -3.31 -14.49
C GLU A 371 38.42 -2.57 -13.93
N VAL A 372 38.84 -2.91 -12.71
CA VAL A 372 40.04 -2.32 -12.10
C VAL A 372 41.30 -2.66 -12.90
N ILE A 373 41.43 -3.90 -13.39
CA ILE A 373 42.57 -4.31 -14.22
C ILE A 373 42.63 -3.51 -15.52
N ILE A 374 41.48 -3.25 -16.15
CA ILE A 374 41.41 -2.44 -17.38
C ILE A 374 41.88 -1.00 -17.09
N VAL A 375 41.46 -0.42 -15.97
CA VAL A 375 41.85 0.95 -15.55
C VAL A 375 43.36 1.08 -15.25
N HIS A 376 44.04 -0.01 -14.89
CA HIS A 376 45.50 0.01 -14.67
C HIS A 376 46.33 -0.27 -15.93
N ARG A 377 45.74 -0.88 -16.98
CA ARG A 377 46.44 -1.16 -18.25
C ARG A 377 46.45 0.04 -19.20
N ASN A 378 45.56 1.00 -18.98
CA ASN A 378 45.42 2.27 -19.70
C ASN A 378 45.77 3.44 -18.77
#